data_AF-A0A3C1ZJW3-F1
#
_entry.id   AF-A0A3C1ZJW3-F1
#
_cell.length_a   1.000
_cell.length_b   1.000
_cell.length_c   1.000
_cell.angle_alpha   90.00
_cell.angle_beta   90.00
_cell.angle_gamma   90.00
#
_symmetry.space_group_name_H-M   'P 1'
#
loop_
_entity.id
_entity.type
_entity.pdbx_description
1 polymer ?
#
loop_
_entity_poly.entity_id
_entity_poly.type
_entity_poly.pdbx_seq_one_letter_code
_entity_poly.pdbx_strand_id
1 'polypeptide(L)'
;MRVSVKNEAELEEFMSRPSARLVDYVAGLDGDIAIVGAAGKIGVTLAMMASRAVKAARTAKKVYAVSRFSDPSARERIEKEGVTAIACDLLDQDAVSKLPKAANVLFLAGRKFGTQGAQDLTWATNTLAPANVARRYSKSRIVAYSTGC
;
A
#
# COMPACT_ATOMS: atom_id res chain seq x y z
N MET A 1 -8.36 9.23 -25.98
CA MET A 1 -7.85 10.45 -25.32
C MET A 1 -6.33 10.39 -25.32
N ARG A 2 -5.63 11.34 -25.96
CA ARG A 2 -4.15 11.42 -25.87
C ARG A 2 -3.81 12.23 -24.62
N VAL A 3 -3.16 11.59 -23.65
CA VAL A 3 -2.59 12.28 -22.48
C VAL A 3 -1.14 12.60 -22.81
N SER A 4 -0.76 13.88 -22.73
CA SER A 4 0.63 14.31 -22.84
C SER A 4 1.18 14.47 -21.42
N VAL A 5 2.13 13.62 -21.05
CA VAL A 5 2.75 13.58 -19.71
C VAL A 5 4.12 14.25 -19.80
N LYS A 6 4.35 15.30 -19.01
CA LYS A 6 5.56 16.12 -19.08
C LYS A 6 6.53 15.91 -17.92
N ASN A 7 6.06 15.36 -16.80
CA ASN A 7 6.86 15.13 -15.60
C ASN A 7 6.29 13.97 -14.76
N GLU A 8 7.03 13.55 -13.73
CA GLU A 8 6.65 12.43 -12.87
C GLU A 8 5.36 12.69 -12.09
N ALA A 9 5.09 13.95 -11.70
CA ALA A 9 3.86 14.29 -10.99
C ALA A 9 2.62 14.14 -11.87
N GLU A 10 2.69 14.57 -13.14
CA GLU A 10 1.63 14.34 -14.14
C GLU A 10 1.46 12.84 -14.44
N LEU A 11 2.55 12.07 -14.46
CA LEU A 11 2.49 10.63 -14.65
C LEU A 11 1.79 9.94 -13.47
N GLU A 12 2.20 10.25 -12.23
CA GLU A 12 1.64 9.69 -11.01
C GLU A 12 0.17 10.10 -10.83
N GLU A 13 -0.19 11.34 -11.17
CA GLU A 13 -1.57 11.78 -11.20
C GLU A 13 -2.39 10.94 -12.20
N PHE A 14 -1.93 10.79 -13.45
CA PHE A 14 -2.62 9.99 -14.44
C PHE A 14 -2.76 8.52 -14.03
N MET A 15 -1.66 7.92 -13.56
CA MET A 15 -1.61 6.52 -13.13
C MET A 15 -2.43 6.24 -11.88
N SER A 16 -2.71 7.24 -11.04
CA SER A 16 -3.53 7.09 -9.84
C SER A 16 -5.02 7.36 -10.08
N ARG A 17 -5.47 7.65 -11.30
CA ARG A 17 -6.90 7.81 -11.60
C ARG A 17 -7.59 6.44 -11.56
N PRO A 18 -8.61 6.23 -10.71
CA PRO A 18 -9.35 4.98 -10.68
C PRO A 18 -10.25 4.86 -11.92
N SER A 19 -10.43 3.63 -12.42
CA SER A 19 -11.44 3.35 -13.43
C SER A 19 -12.83 3.30 -12.79
N ALA A 20 -13.89 3.49 -13.59
CA ALA A 20 -15.27 3.36 -13.11
C ALA A 20 -15.51 1.98 -12.45
N ARG A 21 -15.00 0.90 -13.07
CA ARG A 21 -15.05 -0.46 -12.52
C ARG A 21 -14.39 -0.57 -11.13
N LEU A 22 -13.27 0.13 -10.90
CA LEU A 22 -12.64 0.13 -9.58
C LEU A 22 -13.47 0.90 -8.56
N VAL A 23 -14.07 2.02 -8.96
CA VAL A 23 -14.98 2.79 -8.08
C VAL A 23 -16.17 1.93 -7.66
N ASP A 24 -16.83 1.25 -8.60
CA ASP A 24 -17.96 0.36 -8.31
C ASP A 24 -17.54 -0.81 -7.40
N TYR A 25 -16.36 -1.39 -7.66
CA TYR A 25 -15.82 -2.45 -6.81
C TYR A 25 -15.57 -1.97 -5.38
N VAL A 26 -14.95 -0.80 -5.21
CA VAL A 26 -14.67 -0.21 -3.89
C VAL A 26 -15.97 0.17 -3.15
N ALA A 27 -17.01 0.60 -3.87
CA ALA A 27 -18.32 0.86 -3.29
C ALA A 27 -18.87 -0.39 -2.58
N GLY A 28 -18.77 -1.55 -3.23
CA GLY A 28 -19.24 -2.84 -2.72
C GLY A 28 -18.30 -3.57 -1.74
N LEU A 29 -17.10 -3.06 -1.48
CA LEU A 29 -16.22 -3.65 -0.46
C LEU A 29 -16.77 -3.42 0.96
N ASP A 30 -16.51 -4.37 1.85
CA ASP A 30 -16.73 -4.17 3.28
C ASP A 30 -15.44 -3.74 3.95
N GLY A 31 -15.55 -2.80 4.89
CA GLY A 31 -14.46 -2.37 5.76
C GLY A 31 -13.33 -1.58 5.07
N ASP A 32 -12.34 -1.22 5.89
CA ASP A 32 -11.22 -0.38 5.50
C ASP A 32 -10.17 -1.14 4.67
N ILE A 33 -9.30 -0.37 4.00
CA ILE A 33 -8.24 -0.85 3.12
C ILE A 33 -6.89 -0.54 3.76
N ALA A 34 -6.02 -1.54 3.90
CA ALA A 34 -4.63 -1.35 4.29
C ALA A 34 -3.69 -1.71 3.13
N ILE A 35 -2.76 -0.82 2.81
CA ILE A 35 -1.71 -1.00 1.81
C ILE A 35 -0.39 -1.09 2.57
N VAL A 36 0.17 -2.28 2.64
CA VAL A 36 1.37 -2.60 3.43
C VAL A 36 2.58 -2.62 2.50
N GLY A 37 3.64 -1.88 2.84
CA GLY A 37 4.73 -1.58 1.91
C GLY A 37 4.45 -0.38 1.00
N ALA A 38 3.61 0.56 1.45
CA ALA A 38 3.08 1.64 0.61
C ALA A 38 4.12 2.69 0.16
N ALA A 39 5.25 2.86 0.85
CA ALA A 39 6.25 3.87 0.45
C ALA A 39 7.14 3.43 -0.74
N GLY A 40 6.94 2.23 -1.28
CA GLY A 40 7.62 1.81 -2.51
C GLY A 40 7.06 2.52 -3.75
N LYS A 41 7.79 2.44 -4.87
CA LYS A 41 7.43 3.10 -6.15
C LYS A 41 5.99 2.85 -6.60
N ILE A 42 5.50 1.61 -6.43
CA ILE A 42 4.13 1.23 -6.81
C ILE A 42 3.12 1.64 -5.72
N GLY A 43 3.54 1.58 -4.45
CA GLY A 43 2.64 1.73 -3.32
C GLY A 43 2.08 3.14 -3.16
N VAL A 44 2.87 4.17 -3.47
CA VAL A 44 2.43 5.57 -3.39
C VAL A 44 1.27 5.79 -4.37
N THR A 45 1.51 5.55 -5.66
CA THR A 45 0.48 5.70 -6.70
C THR A 45 -0.76 4.83 -6.43
N LEU A 46 -0.60 3.62 -5.89
CA LEU A 46 -1.71 2.74 -5.55
C LEU A 46 -2.52 3.25 -4.35
N ALA A 47 -1.88 3.82 -3.33
CA ALA A 47 -2.56 4.42 -2.19
C ALA A 47 -3.37 5.66 -2.60
N MET A 48 -2.81 6.48 -3.49
CA MET A 48 -3.53 7.61 -4.09
C MET A 48 -4.76 7.11 -4.87
N MET A 49 -4.60 6.07 -5.70
CA MET A 49 -5.71 5.48 -6.47
C MET A 49 -6.81 4.93 -5.57
N ALA A 50 -6.45 4.20 -4.51
CA ALA A 50 -7.41 3.66 -3.55
C ALA A 50 -8.20 4.78 -2.85
N SER A 51 -7.53 5.86 -2.42
CA SER A 51 -8.20 7.02 -1.83
C SER A 51 -9.16 7.70 -2.81
N ARG A 52 -8.71 7.94 -4.04
CA ARG A 52 -9.54 8.52 -5.11
C ARG A 52 -10.75 7.65 -5.41
N ALA A 53 -10.59 6.32 -5.43
CA ALA A 53 -11.69 5.38 -5.63
C ALA A 53 -12.70 5.44 -4.48
N VAL A 54 -12.24 5.46 -3.22
CA VAL A 54 -13.09 5.59 -2.03
C VAL A 54 -13.89 6.90 -2.05
N LYS A 55 -13.25 8.02 -2.40
CA LYS A 55 -13.90 9.33 -2.54
C LYS A 55 -14.95 9.33 -3.65
N ALA A 56 -14.59 8.81 -4.83
CA ALA A 56 -15.50 8.71 -5.97
C ALA A 56 -16.71 7.80 -5.68
N ALA A 57 -16.50 6.71 -4.92
CA ALA A 57 -17.54 5.80 -4.47
C ALA A 57 -18.43 6.39 -3.35
N ARG A 58 -18.08 7.57 -2.81
CA ARG A 58 -18.80 8.27 -1.72
C ARG A 58 -19.01 7.38 -0.49
N THR A 59 -17.99 6.60 -0.13
CA THR A 59 -18.02 5.74 1.06
C THR A 59 -17.18 6.33 2.20
N ALA A 60 -17.48 5.95 3.44
CA ALA A 60 -16.73 6.37 4.62
C ALA A 60 -15.50 5.48 4.93
N LYS A 61 -15.08 4.64 3.98
CA LYS A 61 -13.95 3.72 4.16
C LYS A 61 -12.65 4.49 4.37
N LYS A 62 -11.76 3.97 5.19
CA LYS A 62 -10.42 4.51 5.39
C LYS A 62 -9.41 3.75 4.54
N VAL A 63 -8.39 4.47 4.08
CA VAL A 63 -7.21 3.90 3.44
C VAL A 63 -6.01 4.14 4.36
N TYR A 64 -5.34 3.05 4.73
CA TYR A 64 -4.12 3.07 5.53
C TYR A 64 -2.93 2.72 4.65
N ALA A 65 -1.88 3.54 4.68
CA ALA A 65 -0.62 3.27 4.03
C ALA A 65 0.44 2.94 5.09
N VAL A 66 0.89 1.69 5.14
CA VAL A 66 1.83 1.20 6.15
C VAL A 66 3.20 1.02 5.50
N SER A 67 4.22 1.67 6.05
CA SER A 67 5.62 1.54 5.62
C SER A 67 6.55 2.13 6.67
N ARG A 68 7.86 1.98 6.51
CA ARG A 68 8.85 2.69 7.35
C ARG A 68 8.88 4.20 7.09
N PHE A 69 8.45 4.63 5.90
CA PHE A 69 8.50 6.03 5.45
C PHE A 69 9.87 6.70 5.65
N SER A 70 10.93 5.98 5.30
CA SER A 70 12.31 6.49 5.38
C SER A 70 12.55 7.70 4.47
N ASP A 71 11.75 7.86 3.42
CA ASP A 71 11.65 9.07 2.62
C ASP A 71 10.40 9.87 3.06
N PRO A 72 10.56 11.05 3.68
CA PRO A 72 9.43 11.90 4.10
C PRO A 72 8.52 12.32 2.95
N SER A 73 9.06 12.50 1.73
CA SER A 73 8.28 12.95 0.57
C SER A 73 7.20 11.94 0.15
N ALA A 74 7.46 10.65 0.34
CA ALA A 74 6.49 9.60 0.06
C ALA A 74 5.31 9.67 1.03
N ARG A 75 5.58 9.97 2.30
CA ARG A 75 4.54 10.14 3.32
C ARG A 75 3.66 11.35 3.02
N GLU A 76 4.27 12.50 2.75
CA GLU A 76 3.55 13.73 2.46
C GLU A 76 2.62 13.59 1.25
N ARG A 77 3.09 12.96 0.16
CA ARG A 77 2.29 12.71 -1.04
C ARG A 77 1.05 11.86 -0.75
N ILE A 78 1.21 10.80 0.03
CA ILE A 78 0.12 9.90 0.44
C ILE A 78 -0.89 10.64 1.33
N GLU A 79 -0.42 11.38 2.34
CA GLU A 79 -1.27 12.11 3.27
C GLU A 79 -2.04 13.25 2.57
N LYS A 80 -1.43 13.92 1.59
CA LYS A 80 -2.10 14.95 0.76
C LYS A 80 -3.31 14.40 0.01
N GLU A 81 -3.31 13.12 -0.34
CA GLU A 81 -4.44 12.45 -0.97
C GLU A 81 -5.49 11.94 0.04
N GLY A 82 -5.33 12.24 1.34
CA GLY A 82 -6.28 11.85 2.40
C GLY A 82 -6.11 10.41 2.89
N VAL A 83 -4.97 9.78 2.59
CA VAL A 83 -4.62 8.44 3.10
C VAL A 83 -3.95 8.60 4.47
N THR A 84 -4.28 7.74 5.43
CA THR A 84 -3.60 7.72 6.73
C THR A 84 -2.29 6.95 6.62
N ALA A 85 -1.16 7.66 6.63
CA ALA A 85 0.16 7.04 6.66
C ALA A 85 0.53 6.57 8.08
N ILE A 86 1.04 5.34 8.20
CA ILE A 86 1.43 4.73 9.47
C ILE A 86 2.87 4.23 9.35
N ALA A 87 3.77 4.88 10.07
CA ALA A 87 5.15 4.45 10.21
C ALA A 87 5.22 3.12 10.98
N CYS A 88 5.73 2.08 10.33
CA CYS A 88 5.85 0.75 10.92
C CYS A 88 6.96 -0.03 10.21
N ASP A 89 7.87 -0.59 10.99
CA ASP A 89 8.75 -1.66 10.53
C ASP A 89 7.98 -2.99 10.58
N LEU A 90 7.91 -3.69 9.45
CA LEU A 90 7.17 -4.94 9.35
C LEU A 90 7.90 -6.12 9.98
N LEU A 91 9.20 -5.97 10.28
CA LEU A 91 9.97 -6.94 11.06
C LEU A 91 9.72 -6.81 12.57
N ASP A 92 9.20 -5.67 13.04
CA ASP A 92 8.76 -5.47 14.42
C ASP A 92 7.34 -6.03 14.59
N GLN A 93 7.24 -7.25 15.12
CA GLN A 93 5.97 -7.94 15.33
C GLN A 93 5.02 -7.15 16.25
N ASP A 94 5.54 -6.47 17.28
CA ASP A 94 4.72 -5.74 18.24
C ASP A 94 4.16 -4.46 17.61
N ALA A 95 4.96 -3.75 16.80
CA ALA A 95 4.47 -2.62 16.02
C ALA A 95 3.39 -3.06 15.01
N VAL A 96 3.62 -4.16 14.30
CA VAL A 96 2.63 -4.72 13.35
C VAL A 96 1.33 -5.11 14.06
N SER A 97 1.41 -5.66 15.28
CA SER A 97 0.23 -6.03 16.07
C SER A 97 -0.72 -4.86 16.36
N LYS A 98 -0.17 -3.64 16.45
CA LYS A 98 -0.88 -2.39 16.79
C LYS A 98 -1.48 -1.67 15.59
N LEU A 99 -1.19 -2.10 14.35
CA LEU A 99 -1.78 -1.51 13.16
C LEU A 99 -3.32 -1.52 13.24
N PRO A 100 -4.05 -0.60 12.58
CA PRO A 100 -5.51 -0.63 12.55
C PRO A 100 -6.06 -1.92 11.94
N LYS A 101 -7.29 -2.30 12.29
CA LYS A 101 -7.99 -3.38 11.59
C LYS A 101 -8.40 -2.86 10.21
N ALA A 102 -8.22 -3.70 9.19
CA ALA A 102 -8.73 -3.47 7.83
C ALA A 102 -9.24 -4.80 7.28
N ALA A 103 -10.38 -4.78 6.61
CA ALA A 103 -10.95 -6.00 6.03
C ALA A 103 -10.28 -6.39 4.71
N ASN A 104 -9.61 -5.44 4.05
CA ASN A 104 -8.96 -5.61 2.76
C ASN A 104 -7.50 -5.18 2.86
N VAL A 105 -6.56 -6.06 2.50
CA VAL A 105 -5.12 -5.82 2.63
C VAL A 105 -4.41 -6.07 1.31
N LEU A 106 -3.66 -5.06 0.86
CA LEU A 106 -2.70 -5.17 -0.23
C LEU A 106 -1.30 -5.24 0.36
N PHE A 107 -0.63 -6.38 0.26
CA PHE A 107 0.73 -6.56 0.73
C PHE A 107 1.71 -6.38 -0.44
N LEU A 108 2.47 -5.29 -0.41
CA LEU A 108 3.41 -4.87 -1.46
C LEU A 108 4.88 -4.94 -1.00
N ALA A 109 5.13 -5.20 0.28
CA ALA A 109 6.48 -5.21 0.82
C ALA A 109 7.25 -6.44 0.31
N GLY A 110 8.46 -6.20 -0.16
CA GLY A 110 9.37 -7.25 -0.61
C GLY A 110 10.75 -6.69 -0.94
N ARG A 111 11.78 -7.50 -0.71
CA ARG A 111 13.17 -7.17 -1.03
C ARG A 111 13.63 -7.99 -2.22
N LYS A 112 13.85 -7.31 -3.35
CA LYS A 112 14.29 -7.93 -4.62
C LYS A 112 15.57 -7.34 -5.21
N PHE A 113 16.13 -6.31 -4.56
CA PHE A 113 17.40 -5.67 -4.96
C PHE A 113 18.36 -5.63 -3.78
N GLY A 114 19.66 -5.54 -4.05
CA GLY A 114 20.70 -5.47 -3.02
C GLY A 114 20.81 -6.74 -2.16
N THR A 115 20.49 -7.91 -2.73
CA THR A 115 20.37 -9.17 -1.99
C THR A 115 21.70 -9.83 -1.67
N GLN A 116 22.74 -9.62 -2.51
CA GLN A 116 24.10 -10.09 -2.22
C GLN A 116 24.66 -9.40 -0.98
N GLY A 117 25.18 -10.19 -0.04
CA GLY A 117 25.74 -9.71 1.24
C GLY A 117 24.68 -9.32 2.28
N ALA A 118 23.39 -9.47 1.97
CA ALA A 118 22.27 -9.18 2.86
C ALA A 118 21.17 -10.25 2.72
N GLN A 119 21.58 -11.52 2.64
CA GLN A 119 20.70 -12.67 2.46
C GLN A 119 19.76 -12.86 3.65
N ASP A 120 20.27 -12.63 4.86
CA ASP A 120 19.52 -12.62 6.12
C ASP A 120 18.36 -11.61 6.09
N LEU A 121 18.63 -10.36 5.69
CA LEU A 121 17.61 -9.33 5.56
C LEU A 121 16.65 -9.61 4.41
N THR A 122 17.15 -10.20 3.31
CA THR A 122 16.30 -10.67 2.19
C THR A 122 15.31 -11.71 2.66
N TRP A 123 15.79 -12.73 3.36
CA TRP A 123 14.95 -13.78 3.93
C TRP A 123 13.95 -13.17 4.92
N ALA A 124 14.41 -12.41 5.91
CA ALA A 124 13.54 -11.81 6.92
C ALA A 124 12.44 -10.93 6.29
N THR A 125 12.79 -10.07 5.33
CA THR A 125 11.82 -9.20 4.66
C THR A 125 10.79 -9.99 3.84
N ASN A 126 11.20 -11.10 3.22
CA ASN A 126 10.32 -11.86 2.34
C ASN A 126 9.61 -13.04 3.03
N THR A 127 9.95 -13.36 4.29
CA THR A 127 9.33 -14.47 5.05
C THR A 127 8.73 -14.02 6.38
N LEU A 128 9.49 -13.29 7.20
CA LEU A 128 9.03 -12.83 8.53
C LEU A 128 8.03 -11.68 8.43
N ALA A 129 8.33 -10.65 7.61
CA ALA A 129 7.41 -9.54 7.43
C ALA A 129 6.02 -9.98 6.92
N PRO A 130 5.89 -10.81 5.85
CA PRO A 130 4.58 -11.31 5.45
C PRO A 130 3.93 -12.19 6.52
N ALA A 131 4.69 -12.97 7.30
CA ALA A 131 4.14 -13.76 8.40
C ALA A 131 3.53 -12.86 9.50
N ASN A 132 4.22 -11.77 9.89
CA ASN A 132 3.71 -10.80 10.85
C ASN A 132 2.42 -10.13 10.36
N VAL A 133 2.39 -9.71 9.09
CA VAL A 133 1.22 -9.09 8.46
C VAL A 133 0.06 -10.09 8.38
N ALA A 134 0.31 -11.32 7.94
CA ALA A 134 -0.72 -12.36 7.87
C ALA A 134 -1.30 -12.70 9.25
N ARG A 135 -0.48 -12.71 10.32
CA ARG A 135 -0.98 -12.86 11.69
C ARG A 135 -1.88 -11.69 12.10
N ARG A 136 -1.44 -10.45 11.86
CA ARG A 136 -2.22 -9.25 12.20
C ARG A 136 -3.54 -9.19 11.46
N TYR A 137 -3.56 -9.56 10.19
CA TYR A 137 -4.71 -9.47 9.30
C TYR A 137 -5.31 -10.84 8.98
N SER A 138 -5.23 -11.78 9.94
CA SER A 138 -5.70 -13.17 9.78
C SER A 138 -7.18 -13.34 9.47
N LYS A 139 -7.99 -12.29 9.68
CA LYS A 139 -9.43 -12.25 9.34
C LYS A 139 -9.73 -11.41 8.09
N SER A 140 -8.72 -10.94 7.39
CA SER A 140 -8.85 -10.02 6.26
C SER A 140 -8.72 -10.76 4.93
N ARG A 141 -9.25 -10.16 3.86
CA ARG A 141 -8.92 -10.53 2.48
C ARG A 141 -7.54 -9.96 2.17
N ILE A 142 -6.56 -10.81 1.87
CA ILE A 142 -5.18 -10.39 1.60
C ILE A 142 -4.83 -10.69 0.15
N VAL A 143 -4.35 -9.68 -0.56
CA VAL A 143 -3.72 -9.80 -1.89
C VAL A 143 -2.23 -9.50 -1.73
N ALA A 144 -1.38 -10.46 -2.04
CA ALA A 144 0.07 -10.27 -2.07
C ALA A 144 0.52 -9.91 -3.49
N TYR A 145 1.20 -8.78 -3.63
CA TYR A 145 1.77 -8.35 -4.89
C TYR A 145 3.09 -9.09 -5.12
N SER A 146 3.11 -9.94 -6.14
CA SER A 146 4.25 -10.79 -6.47
C SER A 146 4.89 -10.39 -7.79
N THR A 147 6.03 -11.00 -8.10
CA THR A 147 6.74 -10.88 -9.38
C THR A 147 7.12 -12.28 -9.84
N GLY A 148 6.96 -12.60 -11.12
CA GLY A 148 7.29 -13.92 -11.68
C GLY A 148 8.76 -14.13 -12.01
N CYS A 149 9.68 -13.55 -11.22
CA CYS A 149 11.12 -13.66 -11.45
C CYS A 149 11.70 -14.91 -10.81
#